data_AF-A0A953Q9N0-F1
#
_entry.id   AF-A0A953Q9N0-F1
#
_cell.length_a   1.000
_cell.length_b   1.000
_cell.length_c   1.000
_cell.angle_alpha   90.00
_cell.angle_beta   90.00
_cell.angle_gamma   90.00
#
_symmetry.space_group_name_H-M   'P 1'
#
loop_
_entity.id
_entity.type
_entity.pdbx_description
1 polymer ?
#
loop_
_entity_poly.entity_id
_entity_poly.type
_entity_poly.pdbx_seq_one_letter_code
_entity_poly.pdbx_strand_id
1 'polypeptide(L)'
;MFDEIVEVLKRDSSLHCEVGPRHIRVPPVDPTGFEVRILQTGRGAYMVWFDGWHEEFDDYSEAVRCFAFGLSSHCRLKVLLKGKMRYRWTVECQKNSQWAEDSTTGLLLFPFWRRTSVAYLANKANLEYTPPAQLRR
;
A
#
# COMPACT_ATOMS: atom_id res chain seq x y z
N MET A 1 -19.82 -3.72 -5.98
CA MET A 1 -18.73 -4.73 -6.02
C MET A 1 -17.65 -4.45 -4.99
N PHE A 2 -17.33 -3.20 -4.65
CA PHE A 2 -16.47 -2.87 -3.49
C PHE A 2 -17.26 -2.39 -2.25
N ASP A 3 -18.57 -2.63 -2.22
CA ASP A 3 -19.46 -2.04 -1.21
C ASP A 3 -19.06 -2.45 0.21
N GLU A 4 -18.58 -3.69 0.39
CA GLU A 4 -18.04 -4.19 1.66
C GLU A 4 -16.81 -3.40 2.13
N ILE A 5 -15.89 -3.05 1.21
CA ILE A 5 -14.70 -2.25 1.55
C ILE A 5 -15.14 -0.85 1.97
N VAL A 6 -16.09 -0.25 1.24
CA VAL A 6 -16.60 1.09 1.55
C VAL A 6 -17.24 1.12 2.92
N GLU A 7 -18.02 0.11 3.30
CA GLU A 7 -18.63 0.04 4.63
C GLU A 7 -17.59 -0.11 5.74
N VAL A 8 -16.49 -0.85 5.51
CA VAL A 8 -15.37 -0.91 6.46
C VAL A 8 -14.66 0.43 6.58
N LEU A 9 -14.36 1.08 5.45
CA LEU A 9 -13.69 2.39 5.44
C LEU A 9 -14.52 3.47 6.13
N LYS A 10 -15.85 3.47 5.98
CA LYS A 10 -16.75 4.41 6.66
C LYS A 10 -16.73 4.33 8.18
N ARG A 11 -16.30 3.19 8.76
CA ARG A 11 -16.20 3.05 10.22
C ARG A 11 -15.08 3.90 10.81
N ASP A 12 -14.07 4.22 10.02
CA ASP A 12 -12.99 5.12 10.41
C ASP A 12 -13.24 6.50 9.77
N SER A 13 -13.82 7.41 10.56
CA SER A 13 -14.14 8.78 10.11
C SER A 13 -12.91 9.64 9.79
N SER A 14 -11.70 9.17 10.11
CA SER A 14 -10.46 9.85 9.74
C SER A 14 -10.03 9.59 8.30
N LEU A 15 -10.57 8.55 7.66
CA LEU A 15 -10.23 8.19 6.30
C LEU A 15 -11.15 8.88 5.29
N HIS A 16 -10.54 9.69 4.43
CA HIS A 16 -11.19 10.13 3.20
C HIS A 16 -11.01 9.06 2.12
N CYS A 17 -12.10 8.64 1.49
CA CYS A 17 -12.06 7.70 0.38
C CYS A 17 -12.75 8.28 -0.87
N GLU A 18 -12.12 8.05 -2.01
CA GLU A 18 -12.66 8.35 -3.34
C GLU A 18 -13.07 7.02 -3.97
N VAL A 19 -14.37 6.84 -4.22
CA VAL A 19 -14.93 5.60 -4.76
C VAL A 19 -15.39 5.84 -6.19
N GLY A 20 -14.84 5.08 -7.12
CA GLY A 20 -15.27 5.04 -8.51
C GLY A 20 -15.88 3.69 -8.90
N PRO A 21 -16.37 3.54 -10.15
CA PRO A 21 -17.06 2.32 -10.59
C PRO A 21 -16.21 1.04 -10.51
N ARG A 22 -14.89 1.19 -10.61
CA ARG A 22 -13.92 0.08 -10.64
C ARG A 22 -12.72 0.30 -9.71
N HIS A 23 -12.71 1.34 -8.90
CA HIS A 23 -11.58 1.63 -8.04
C HIS A 23 -12.00 2.24 -6.72
N ILE A 24 -11.15 2.05 -5.72
CA ILE A 24 -11.14 2.83 -4.49
C ILE A 24 -9.76 3.44 -4.35
N ARG A 25 -9.73 4.71 -3.99
CA ARG A 25 -8.51 5.46 -3.67
C ARG A 25 -8.65 6.05 -2.27
N VAL A 26 -7.65 5.85 -1.43
CA VAL A 26 -7.55 6.43 -0.09
C VAL A 26 -6.29 7.28 -0.05
N PRO A 27 -6.42 8.62 -0.16
CA PRO A 27 -5.31 9.54 0.03
C PRO A 27 -4.74 9.43 1.44
N PRO A 28 -3.46 9.78 1.64
CA PRO A 28 -2.89 9.81 2.98
C PRO A 28 -3.52 10.93 3.82
N VAL A 29 -3.77 10.65 5.10
CA VAL A 29 -4.32 11.63 6.06
C VAL A 29 -3.33 12.76 6.34
N ASP A 30 -2.02 12.46 6.31
CA ASP A 30 -0.96 13.42 6.56
C ASP A 30 0.29 13.13 5.68
N PRO A 31 1.28 14.06 5.61
CA PRO A 31 2.46 13.90 4.74
C PRO A 31 3.37 12.70 5.06
N THR A 32 3.18 12.03 6.20
CA THR A 32 3.91 10.82 6.59
C THR A 32 3.22 9.53 6.15
N GLY A 33 2.02 9.61 5.57
CA GLY A 33 1.31 8.49 4.96
C GLY A 33 1.64 8.27 3.48
N PHE A 34 0.94 7.32 2.87
CA PHE A 34 0.97 7.10 1.43
C PHE A 34 -0.42 6.75 0.89
N GLU A 35 -0.66 7.07 -0.37
CA GLU A 35 -1.90 6.70 -1.05
C GLU A 35 -2.00 5.18 -1.20
N VAL A 36 -3.18 4.64 -0.88
CA VAL A 36 -3.54 3.24 -1.16
C VAL A 36 -4.66 3.21 -2.19
N ARG A 37 -4.51 2.40 -3.23
CA ARG A 37 -5.50 2.26 -4.30
C ARG A 37 -5.74 0.81 -4.64
N ILE A 38 -6.97 0.46 -4.95
CA ILE A 38 -7.35 -0.80 -5.61
C ILE A 38 -8.13 -0.48 -6.89
N LEU A 39 -7.82 -1.17 -7.99
CA LEU A 39 -8.49 -1.05 -9.28
C LEU A 39 -8.82 -2.45 -9.79
N GLN A 40 -10.06 -2.66 -10.22
CA GLN A 40 -10.41 -3.81 -11.04
C GLN A 40 -9.99 -3.54 -12.49
N THR A 41 -9.10 -4.37 -13.01
CA THR A 41 -8.60 -4.28 -14.39
C THR A 41 -9.55 -4.99 -15.36
N GLY A 42 -9.35 -4.79 -16.66
CA GLY A 42 -10.05 -5.60 -17.66
C GLY A 42 -9.50 -7.03 -17.63
N ARG A 43 -10.38 -8.05 -17.62
CA ARG A 43 -10.13 -9.51 -17.46
C ARG A 43 -10.37 -10.09 -16.07
N GLY A 44 -10.90 -9.31 -15.13
CA GLY A 44 -11.28 -9.83 -13.80
C GLY A 44 -10.16 -9.86 -12.77
N ALA A 45 -8.98 -9.35 -13.12
CA ALA A 45 -7.88 -9.13 -12.20
C ALA A 45 -8.01 -7.79 -11.45
N TYR A 46 -7.18 -7.61 -10.44
CA TYR A 46 -7.13 -6.46 -9.56
C TYR A 46 -5.69 -5.98 -9.46
N MET A 47 -5.51 -4.67 -9.37
CA MET A 47 -4.21 -4.07 -9.11
C MET A 47 -4.31 -3.23 -7.84
N VAL A 48 -3.35 -3.40 -6.94
CA VAL A 48 -3.25 -2.64 -5.69
C VAL A 48 -1.99 -1.79 -5.75
N TRP A 49 -2.08 -0.52 -5.35
CA TRP A 49 -0.94 0.40 -5.29
C TRP A 49 -0.73 0.94 -3.89
N PHE A 50 0.55 1.08 -3.53
CA PHE A 50 1.06 1.86 -2.40
C PHE A 50 2.05 2.90 -2.95
N ASP A 51 1.62 4.14 -3.15
CA ASP A 51 2.42 5.17 -3.84
C ASP A 51 3.00 4.65 -5.19
N GLY A 52 4.32 4.46 -5.30
CA GLY A 52 4.98 3.91 -6.50
C GLY A 52 5.16 2.39 -6.54
N TRP A 53 4.75 1.67 -5.49
CA TRP A 53 4.70 0.20 -5.49
C TRP A 53 3.32 -0.28 -5.96
N HIS A 54 3.29 -1.41 -6.66
CA HIS A 54 2.04 -2.05 -7.08
C HIS A 54 2.20 -3.57 -7.21
N GLU A 55 1.08 -4.28 -7.10
CA GLU A 55 0.98 -5.72 -7.32
C GLU A 55 -0.36 -6.05 -7.99
N GLU A 56 -0.34 -7.05 -8.87
CA GLU A 56 -1.52 -7.58 -9.56
C GLU A 56 -1.98 -8.87 -8.88
N PHE A 57 -3.30 -9.02 -8.76
CA PHE A 57 -3.96 -10.15 -8.12
C PHE A 57 -5.09 -10.66 -9.01
N ASP A 58 -5.17 -11.97 -9.19
CA ASP A 58 -6.30 -12.61 -9.88
C ASP A 58 -7.47 -12.91 -8.92
N ASP A 59 -7.21 -12.94 -7.61
CA ASP A 59 -8.21 -13.14 -6.57
C ASP A 59 -8.63 -11.82 -5.92
N TYR A 60 -9.94 -11.59 -5.84
CA TYR A 60 -10.51 -10.41 -5.19
C TYR A 60 -10.13 -10.36 -3.72
N SER A 61 -10.22 -11.48 -3.00
CA SER A 61 -10.01 -11.49 -1.55
C SER A 61 -8.55 -11.19 -1.18
N GLU A 62 -7.58 -11.68 -1.98
CA GLU A 62 -6.17 -11.32 -1.87
C GLU A 62 -5.92 -9.84 -2.12
N ALA A 63 -6.51 -9.28 -3.19
CA ALA A 63 -6.41 -7.86 -3.49
C ALA A 63 -6.97 -6.99 -2.34
N VAL A 64 -8.12 -7.37 -1.78
CA VAL A 64 -8.72 -6.66 -0.62
C VAL A 64 -7.84 -6.79 0.62
N ARG A 65 -7.28 -7.97 0.89
CA ARG A 65 -6.34 -8.16 2.01
C ARG A 65 -5.09 -7.29 1.85
N CYS A 66 -4.52 -7.20 0.65
CA CYS A 66 -3.40 -6.32 0.37
C CYS A 66 -3.78 -4.84 0.53
N PHE A 67 -4.92 -4.43 -0.01
CA PHE A 67 -5.45 -3.07 0.17
C PHE A 67 -5.62 -2.69 1.66
N ALA A 68 -6.23 -3.57 2.46
CA ALA A 68 -6.39 -3.36 3.89
C ALA A 68 -5.04 -3.34 4.62
N PHE A 69 -4.10 -4.20 4.23
CA PHE A 69 -2.74 -4.22 4.77
C PHE A 69 -2.05 -2.86 4.59
N GLY A 70 -2.13 -2.26 3.39
CA GLY A 70 -1.52 -0.95 3.10
C GLY A 70 -2.08 0.21 3.91
N LEU A 71 -3.32 0.10 4.39
CA LEU A 71 -3.94 1.11 5.28
C LEU A 71 -3.58 0.91 6.75
N SER A 72 -3.27 -0.32 7.14
CA SER A 72 -3.00 -0.70 8.53
C SER A 72 -1.64 -0.20 9.04
N SER A 73 -1.52 -0.10 10.36
CA SER A 73 -0.26 0.19 11.06
C SER A 73 0.81 -0.91 10.94
N HIS A 74 0.46 -2.09 10.41
CA HIS A 74 1.38 -3.20 10.19
C HIS A 74 2.14 -3.10 8.87
N CYS A 75 1.80 -2.11 8.03
CA CYS A 75 2.48 -1.82 6.77
C CYS A 75 3.19 -0.47 6.85
N ARG A 76 4.42 -0.43 6.33
CA ARG A 76 5.07 0.82 5.98
C ARG A 76 5.79 0.70 4.65
N LEU A 77 5.98 1.85 4.00
CA LEU A 77 6.70 1.94 2.75
C LEU A 77 8.05 2.60 2.99
N LYS A 78 9.13 1.85 2.75
CA LYS A 78 10.48 2.39 2.70
C LYS A 78 10.75 2.92 1.30
N VAL A 79 10.91 4.23 1.19
CA VAL A 79 11.07 4.93 -0.08
C VAL A 79 12.51 5.45 -0.18
N LEU A 80 13.25 4.99 -1.18
CA LEU A 80 14.54 5.58 -1.52
C LEU A 80 14.36 6.75 -2.50
N LEU A 81 15.11 7.81 -2.24
CA LEU A 81 15.16 8.99 -3.06
C LEU A 81 16.57 9.26 -3.59
N LYS A 82 16.65 9.88 -4.76
CA LYS A 82 17.86 10.46 -5.35
C LYS A 82 17.66 11.97 -5.50
N GLY A 83 18.23 12.74 -4.58
CA GLY A 83 17.86 14.14 -4.38
C GLY A 83 16.41 14.24 -3.90
N LYS A 84 15.51 14.80 -4.72
CA LYS A 84 14.06 14.88 -4.44
C LYS A 84 13.22 13.82 -5.17
N MET A 85 13.83 13.00 -6.02
CA MET A 85 13.11 12.02 -6.85
C MET A 85 13.03 10.67 -6.12
N ARG A 86 11.82 10.22 -5.81
CA ARG A 86 11.55 8.84 -5.36
C ARG A 86 11.81 7.87 -6.52
N TYR A 87 12.50 6.76 -6.26
CA TYR A 87 12.85 5.81 -7.33
C TYR A 87 12.77 4.33 -6.92
N ARG A 88 12.65 4.02 -5.63
CA ARG A 88 12.47 2.64 -5.14
C ARG A 88 11.53 2.65 -3.94
N TRP A 89 10.59 1.72 -3.96
CA TRP A 89 9.58 1.53 -2.92
C TRP A 89 9.64 0.09 -2.47
N THR A 90 9.92 -0.10 -1.19
CA THR A 90 9.95 -1.41 -0.53
C THR A 90 8.83 -1.46 0.49
N VAL A 91 7.93 -2.42 0.31
CA VAL A 91 6.89 -2.73 1.29
C VAL A 91 7.55 -3.45 2.45
N GLU A 92 7.35 -2.94 3.66
CA GLU A 92 7.81 -3.57 4.89
C GLU A 92 6.60 -3.92 5.77
N CYS A 93 6.63 -5.13 6.31
CA CYS A 93 5.62 -5.66 7.21
C CYS A 93 6.15 -5.75 8.64
N GLN A 94 5.31 -5.46 9.63
CA GLN A 94 5.68 -5.62 11.03
C GLN A 94 5.48 -7.09 11.45
N LYS A 95 6.57 -7.76 11.83
CA LYS A 95 6.61 -9.13 12.32
C LYS A 95 7.42 -9.19 13.61
N ASN A 96 6.85 -9.70 14.70
CA ASN A 96 7.52 -9.81 16.00
C ASN A 96 8.18 -8.50 16.47
N SER A 97 7.46 -7.37 16.31
CA SER A 97 7.95 -6.02 16.62
C SER A 97 9.16 -5.55 15.78
N GLN A 98 9.50 -6.26 14.71
CA GLN A 98 10.54 -5.90 13.75
C GLN A 98 9.91 -5.64 12.37
N TRP A 99 10.54 -4.77 11.60
CA TRP A 99 10.15 -4.52 10.22
C TRP A 99 10.91 -5.46 9.29
N ALA A 100 10.19 -6.20 8.46
CA ALA A 100 10.75 -7.10 7.47
C ALA A 100 10.34 -6.64 6.07
N GLU A 101 11.30 -6.55 5.16
CA GLU A 101 11.04 -6.28 3.74
C GLU A 101 10.26 -7.45 3.13
N ASP A 102 9.23 -7.12 2.35
CA ASP A 102 8.34 -8.09 1.71
C ASP A 102 8.51 -8.08 0.19
N SER A 103 8.29 -6.92 -0.44
CA SER A 103 8.41 -6.74 -1.89
C SER A 103 8.98 -5.37 -2.23
N THR A 104 9.65 -5.25 -3.39
CA THR A 104 10.29 -4.02 -3.85
C THR A 104 10.02 -3.75 -5.32
N THR A 105 9.58 -2.52 -5.62
CA THR A 105 9.48 -1.98 -6.99
C THR A 105 10.43 -0.79 -7.13
N GLY A 106 11.02 -0.60 -8.31
CA GLY A 106 11.87 0.55 -8.57
C GLY A 106 11.90 0.97 -10.02
N LEU A 107 12.16 2.25 -10.24
CA LEU A 107 12.39 2.80 -11.57
C LEU A 107 13.75 2.37 -12.07
N LEU A 108 13.84 2.06 -13.36
CA LEU A 108 15.11 1.75 -14.03
C LEU A 108 15.89 3.03 -14.40
N LEU A 109 15.17 4.11 -14.74
CA LEU A 109 15.75 5.39 -15.13
C LEU A 109 15.59 6.43 -14.01
N PHE A 110 16.69 6.74 -13.32
CA PHE A 110 16.73 7.71 -12.24
C PHE A 110 18.11 8.39 -12.17
N PRO A 111 18.23 9.59 -11.55
CA PRO A 111 19.48 10.32 -11.46
C PRO A 111 20.41 9.68 -10.41
N PHE A 112 21.05 8.57 -10.76
CA PHE A 112 21.84 7.74 -9.84
C PHE A 112 22.98 8.49 -9.14
N TRP A 113 23.49 9.56 -9.77
CA TRP A 113 24.57 10.42 -9.25
C TRP A 113 24.13 11.37 -8.12
N ARG A 114 22.83 11.56 -7.90
CA ARG A 114 22.37 12.38 -6.79
C ARG A 114 22.52 11.64 -5.45
N ARG A 115 22.59 12.42 -4.35
CA ARG A 115 22.62 11.88 -2.99
C ARG A 115 21.41 11.00 -2.72
N THR A 116 21.64 9.83 -2.13
CA THR A 116 20.58 8.93 -1.67
C THR A 116 20.04 9.39 -0.32
N SER A 117 18.73 9.39 -0.16
CA SER A 117 18.04 9.51 1.13
C SER A 117 16.93 8.47 1.25
N VAL A 118 16.49 8.22 2.47
CA VAL A 118 15.42 7.26 2.79
C VAL A 118 14.30 8.02 3.49
N ALA A 119 13.06 7.74 3.09
CA ALA A 119 11.86 8.15 3.80
C ALA A 119 11.05 6.90 4.17
N TYR A 120 10.40 6.94 5.33
CA TYR A 120 9.46 5.92 5.75
C TYR A 120 8.07 6.53 5.78
N LEU A 121 7.15 5.95 5.00
CA LEU A 121 5.75 6.34 4.96
C LEU A 121 4.90 5.26 5.64
N ALA A 122 3.97 5.64 6.51
CA ALA A 122 3.12 4.70 7.23
C ALA A 122 1.71 5.27 7.39
N ASN A 123 0.72 4.46 7.06
CA ASN A 123 -0.67 4.79 7.35
C ASN A 123 -1.01 4.35 8.79
N LYS A 124 -1.92 5.06 9.44
CA LYS A 124 -2.29 4.84 10.84
C LYS A 124 -3.78 4.51 11.00
N ALA A 125 -4.40 3.98 9.95
CA ALA A 125 -5.80 3.58 10.05
C ALA A 125 -5.94 2.49 11.12
N ASN A 126 -6.97 2.60 11.95
CA ASN A 126 -7.28 1.59 12.96
C ASN A 126 -8.09 0.44 12.34
N LEU A 127 -7.57 -0.13 11.25
CA LEU A 127 -8.15 -1.31 10.63
C LEU A 127 -7.57 -2.56 11.28
N GLU A 128 -8.44 -3.43 11.81
CA GLU A 128 -8.05 -4.76 12.28
C GLU A 128 -7.52 -5.57 11.10
N TYR A 129 -6.20 -5.59 10.95
CA TYR A 129 -5.49 -6.47 10.02
C TYR A 129 -4.99 -7.67 10.81
N THR A 130 -5.49 -8.86 10.47
CA THR A 130 -4.91 -10.11 10.96
C THR A 130 -3.90 -10.59 9.90
N PRO A 131 -2.60 -10.65 10.21
CA PRO A 131 -1.62 -11.22 9.31
C PRO A 131 -2.00 -12.68 9.01
N PRO A 132 -1.87 -13.16 7.75
CA PRO A 132 -2.08 -14.56 7.46
C PRO A 132 -1.15 -15.40 8.36
N ALA A 133 -1.71 -16.46 8.97
CA ALA A 133 -0.94 -17.44 9.73
C ALA A 133 0.19 -17.94 8.83
N GLN A 134 1.43 -17.68 9.24
CA GLN A 134 2.67 -17.92 8.52
C GLN A 134 2.56 -19.00 7.44
N LEU A 135 2.55 -18.59 6.16
CA LEU A 135 2.98 -19.48 5.09
C LEU A 135 4.46 -19.78 5.36
N ARG A 136 4.71 -20.89 6.04
CA ARG A 136 6.02 -21.54 6.03
C ARG A 136 6.32 -21.82 4.56
N ARG A 137 7.19 -20.99 3.97
CA ARG A 137 7.91 -21.38 2.76
C ARG A 137 8.84 -22.54 3.10
#